data_AF-A0A958U317-F1
#
_entry.id   AF-A0A958U317-F1
#
_cell.length_a   1.000
_cell.length_b   1.000
_cell.length_c   1.000
_cell.angle_alpha   90.00
_cell.angle_beta   90.00
_cell.angle_gamma   90.00
#
_symmetry.space_group_name_H-M   'P 1'
#
loop_
_entity.id
_entity.type
_entity.pdbx_description
1 polymer ?
#
loop_
_entity_poly.entity_id
_entity_poly.type
_entity_poly.pdbx_seq_one_letter_code
_entity_poly.pdbx_strand_id
1 'polypeptide(L)'
;MITTKIKDNLVLIIGFVITSMVYLLNRLSNSDVFEYLLEVLAFWEPMELDELILVWLIPFSVFWVINEYLKIKKKYLEQKEKVYHNIVYASNHILRNFLLQSQILKIEAEENSSFNKEVIEIFDKCILDAENQIIKLSKLKSLEEEDIFNSIKIKKTLPKPPIAVKTPVLNSF
;
A
#
# COMPACT_ATOMS: atom_id res chain seq x y z
N MET A 1 1.24 18.08 8.10
CA MET A 1 1.16 18.19 9.58
C MET A 1 0.97 19.64 10.06
N ILE A 2 1.49 20.64 9.35
CA ILE A 2 1.28 22.08 9.68
C ILE A 2 -0.12 22.57 9.27
N THR A 3 -0.66 22.05 8.16
CA THR A 3 -1.96 22.48 7.59
C THR A 3 -3.17 22.06 8.42
N THR A 4 -3.11 20.96 9.16
CA THR A 4 -4.17 20.55 10.10
C THR A 4 -4.24 21.45 11.32
N LYS A 5 -3.09 21.82 11.89
CA LYS A 5 -2.99 22.64 13.11
C LYS A 5 -3.54 24.07 12.95
N ILE A 6 -3.47 24.63 11.73
CA ILE A 6 -4.03 25.95 11.41
C ILE A 6 -5.56 25.90 11.32
N LYS A 7 -6.11 24.79 10.81
CA LYS A 7 -7.56 24.61 10.66
C LYS A 7 -8.25 24.45 12.02
N ASP A 8 -7.59 23.77 12.96
CA ASP A 8 -8.10 23.58 14.33
C ASP A 8 -8.13 24.91 15.11
N ASN A 9 -7.13 25.77 14.94
CA ASN A 9 -7.10 27.09 15.59
C ASN A 9 -8.13 28.07 15.00
N LEU A 10 -8.47 27.93 13.72
CA LEU A 10 -9.46 28.77 13.05
C LEU A 10 -10.87 28.53 13.61
N VAL A 11 -11.21 27.28 13.95
CA VAL A 11 -12.50 26.95 14.60
C VAL A 11 -12.60 27.59 15.98
N LEU A 12 -11.51 27.57 16.76
CA LEU A 12 -11.46 28.23 18.08
C LEU A 12 -11.63 29.75 17.99
N ILE A 13 -10.98 30.39 17.01
CA ILE A 13 -11.10 31.83 16.80
C ILE A 13 -12.52 32.21 16.38
N ILE A 14 -13.13 31.47 15.45
CA ILE A 14 -14.52 31.70 15.04
C ILE A 14 -15.47 31.53 16.24
N GLY A 15 -15.30 30.47 17.03
CA GLY A 15 -16.09 30.25 18.24
C GLY A 15 -15.97 31.42 19.22
N PHE A 16 -14.75 31.89 19.49
CA PHE A 16 -14.50 33.01 20.38
C PHE A 16 -15.16 34.31 19.91
N VAL A 17 -15.09 34.60 18.61
CA VAL A 17 -15.72 35.78 18.01
C VAL A 17 -17.25 35.70 18.12
N ILE A 18 -17.84 34.54 17.81
CA ILE A 18 -19.29 34.33 17.89
C ILE A 18 -19.77 34.49 19.34
N THR A 19 -19.11 33.84 20.31
CA THR A 19 -19.49 33.95 21.72
C THR A 19 -19.35 35.37 22.24
N SER A 20 -18.26 36.07 21.88
CA SER A 20 -18.07 37.47 22.28
C SER A 20 -19.15 38.39 21.69
N MET A 21 -19.54 38.15 20.43
CA MET A 21 -20.58 38.91 19.75
C MET A 21 -21.96 38.68 20.36
N VAL A 22 -22.32 37.41 20.65
CA VAL A 22 -23.58 37.07 21.34
C VAL A 22 -23.63 37.71 22.74
N TYR A 23 -22.53 37.67 23.49
CA TYR A 23 -22.45 38.31 24.80
C TYR A 23 -22.65 39.83 24.73
N LEU A 24 -22.02 40.50 23.77
CA LEU A 24 -22.17 41.94 23.56
C LEU A 24 -23.60 42.32 23.14
N LEU A 25 -24.23 41.53 22.26
CA LEU A 25 -25.61 41.74 21.86
C LEU A 25 -26.58 41.59 23.04
N ASN A 26 -26.38 40.58 23.88
CA ASN A 26 -27.18 40.38 25.09
C ASN A 26 -27.03 41.57 26.05
N ARG A 27 -25.80 42.07 26.21
CA ARG A 27 -25.51 43.22 27.07
C ARG A 27 -26.09 44.54 26.55
N LEU A 28 -26.08 44.76 25.23
CA LEU A 28 -26.55 46.02 24.60
C LEU A 28 -28.06 46.07 24.43
N SER A 29 -28.71 44.96 24.06
CA SER A 29 -30.15 44.91 23.84
C SER A 29 -30.94 44.89 25.15
N ASN A 30 -30.30 44.55 26.28
CA ASN A 30 -30.95 44.34 27.58
C ASN A 30 -32.11 43.33 27.51
N SER A 31 -32.09 42.51 26.46
CA SER A 31 -33.03 41.46 26.13
C SER A 31 -32.26 40.16 26.16
N ASP A 32 -32.86 39.11 26.73
CA ASP A 32 -32.20 37.81 26.75
C ASP A 32 -32.19 37.24 25.33
N VAL A 33 -31.05 37.38 24.64
CA VAL A 33 -30.86 36.93 23.24
C VAL A 33 -31.19 35.44 23.10
N PHE A 34 -31.04 34.68 24.19
CA PHE A 34 -31.43 33.29 24.25
C PHE A 34 -32.96 33.11 24.13
N GLU A 35 -33.74 33.97 24.77
CA GLU A 35 -35.21 33.94 24.73
C GLU A 35 -35.73 34.29 23.32
N TYR A 36 -35.14 35.30 22.67
CA TYR A 36 -35.42 35.58 21.26
C TYR A 36 -35.02 34.43 20.32
N LEU A 37 -33.90 33.76 20.60
CA LEU A 37 -33.50 32.59 19.83
C LEU A 37 -34.48 31.44 20.00
N LEU A 38 -35.03 31.24 21.20
CA LEU A 38 -36.07 30.24 21.46
C LEU A 38 -37.40 30.61 20.79
N GLU A 39 -37.82 31.88 20.80
CA GLU A 39 -39.01 32.33 20.08
C GLU A 39 -38.87 32.14 18.56
N VAL A 40 -37.69 32.44 18.01
CA VAL A 40 -37.38 32.14 16.62
C VAL A 40 -37.40 30.63 16.41
N LEU A 41 -36.82 29.81 17.28
CA LEU A 41 -36.86 28.35 17.12
C LEU A 41 -38.31 27.80 17.15
N ALA A 42 -39.15 28.33 18.04
CA ALA A 42 -40.56 27.99 18.16
C ALA A 42 -41.40 28.46 16.96
N PHE A 43 -41.06 29.61 16.35
CA PHE A 43 -41.70 30.06 15.11
C PHE A 43 -41.44 29.11 13.93
N TRP A 44 -40.32 28.40 13.96
CA TRP A 44 -39.90 27.47 12.92
C TRP A 44 -40.29 26.01 13.21
N GLU A 45 -40.67 25.69 14.45
CA GLU A 45 -41.22 24.38 14.87
C GLU A 45 -42.39 23.90 13.99
N PRO A 46 -43.41 24.71 13.65
CA PRO A 46 -44.51 24.27 12.79
C PRO A 46 -44.12 24.08 11.31
N MET A 47 -42.90 24.44 10.91
CA MET A 47 -42.39 24.23 9.55
C MET A 47 -41.76 22.83 9.36
N GLU A 48 -41.70 21.98 10.39
CA GLU A 48 -41.12 20.62 10.33
C GLU A 48 -39.72 20.61 9.69
N LEU A 49 -38.92 21.65 9.96
CA LEU A 49 -37.59 21.79 9.39
C LEU A 49 -36.66 20.66 9.78
N ASP A 50 -36.85 20.07 10.94
CA ASP A 50 -36.11 18.89 11.38
C ASP A 50 -36.29 17.73 10.41
N GLU A 51 -37.51 17.49 9.92
CA GLU A 51 -37.78 16.49 8.89
C GLU A 51 -37.16 16.86 7.54
N LEU A 52 -37.29 18.13 7.11
CA LEU A 52 -36.70 18.59 5.85
C LEU A 52 -35.16 18.53 5.87
N ILE A 53 -34.54 18.91 7.00
CA ILE A 53 -33.10 18.81 7.21
C ILE A 53 -32.68 17.33 7.20
N LEU A 54 -33.40 16.43 7.86
CA LEU A 54 -33.09 15.00 7.87
C LEU A 54 -33.16 14.39 6.46
N VAL A 55 -34.17 14.74 5.66
CA VAL A 55 -34.32 14.26 4.27
C VAL A 55 -33.12 14.61 3.41
N TRP A 56 -32.51 15.79 3.60
CA TRP A 56 -31.31 16.19 2.85
C TRP A 56 -30.01 15.70 3.49
N LEU A 57 -29.96 15.61 4.82
CA LEU A 57 -28.75 15.24 5.57
C LEU A 57 -28.41 13.75 5.42
N ILE A 58 -29.42 12.87 5.35
CA ILE A 58 -29.21 11.43 5.16
C ILE A 58 -28.49 11.12 3.83
N PRO A 59 -29.01 11.49 2.64
CA PRO A 59 -28.35 11.18 1.38
C PRO A 59 -27.00 11.89 1.24
N PHE A 60 -26.86 13.11 1.78
CA PHE A 60 -25.59 13.83 1.81
C PHE A 60 -24.55 13.10 2.66
N SER A 61 -24.94 12.61 3.84
CA SER A 61 -24.08 11.83 4.74
C SER A 61 -23.65 10.51 4.10
N VAL A 62 -24.58 9.78 3.48
CA VAL A 62 -24.27 8.54 2.75
C VAL A 62 -23.27 8.80 1.62
N PHE A 63 -23.51 9.84 0.82
CA PHE A 63 -22.59 10.23 -0.26
C PHE A 63 -21.20 10.59 0.28
N TRP A 64 -21.14 11.33 1.39
CA TRP A 64 -19.89 11.71 2.04
C TRP A 64 -19.10 10.48 2.51
N VAL A 65 -19.76 9.53 3.19
CA VAL A 65 -19.14 8.28 3.67
C VAL A 65 -18.61 7.44 2.52
N ILE A 66 -19.39 7.28 1.44
CA ILE A 66 -18.95 6.55 0.24
C ILE A 66 -17.70 7.21 -0.36
N ASN A 67 -17.72 8.54 -0.50
CA ASN A 67 -16.60 9.28 -1.07
C ASN A 67 -15.32 9.12 -0.23
N GLU A 68 -15.41 9.21 1.10
CA GLU A 68 -14.25 8.97 1.97
C GLU A 68 -13.77 7.53 1.91
N TYR A 69 -14.68 6.55 1.88
CA TYR A 69 -14.31 5.15 1.72
C TYR A 69 -13.54 4.90 0.42
N LEU A 70 -14.00 5.48 -0.71
CA LEU A 70 -13.32 5.37 -1.99
C LEU A 70 -11.92 6.00 -1.97
N LYS A 71 -11.76 7.15 -1.31
CA LYS A 71 -10.43 7.78 -1.14
C LYS A 71 -9.49 6.91 -0.33
N ILE A 72 -9.96 6.32 0.78
CA ILE A 72 -9.16 5.43 1.62
C ILE A 72 -8.75 4.20 0.82
N LYS A 73 -9.69 3.56 0.12
CA LYS A 73 -9.42 2.39 -0.72
C LYS A 73 -8.39 2.71 -1.81
N LYS A 74 -8.52 3.85 -2.48
CA LYS A 74 -7.56 4.29 -3.51
C LYS A 74 -6.16 4.47 -2.93
N LYS A 75 -6.02 5.18 -1.80
CA LYS A 75 -4.73 5.35 -1.11
C LYS A 75 -4.11 4.02 -0.69
N TYR A 76 -4.92 3.09 -0.20
CA TYR A 76 -4.45 1.77 0.18
C TYR A 76 -3.90 0.99 -1.01
N LEU A 77 -4.58 1.03 -2.16
CA LEU A 77 -4.12 0.37 -3.39
C LEU A 77 -2.82 1.00 -3.91
N GLU A 78 -2.71 2.32 -3.93
CA GLU A 78 -1.49 3.04 -4.33
C GLU A 78 -0.31 2.71 -3.40
N GLN A 79 -0.55 2.62 -2.08
CA GLN A 79 0.47 2.23 -1.12
C GLN A 79 0.92 0.78 -1.32
N LYS A 80 -0.02 -0.14 -1.57
CA LYS A 80 0.27 -1.55 -1.85
C LYS A 80 1.14 -1.68 -3.10
N GLU A 81 0.80 -0.97 -4.17
CA GLU A 81 1.57 -0.94 -5.42
C GLU A 81 2.99 -0.41 -5.20
N LYS A 82 3.13 0.69 -4.44
CA LYS A 82 4.44 1.26 -4.11
C LYS A 82 5.32 0.29 -3.30
N VAL A 83 4.75 -0.36 -2.28
CA VAL A 83 5.46 -1.36 -1.48
C VAL A 83 5.92 -2.51 -2.37
N TYR A 84 5.03 -3.00 -3.24
CA TYR A 84 5.35 -4.06 -4.20
C TYR A 84 6.52 -3.68 -5.11
N HIS A 85 6.47 -2.50 -5.74
CA HIS A 85 7.58 -2.04 -6.59
C HIS A 85 8.90 -1.92 -5.84
N ASN A 86 8.87 -1.43 -4.60
CA ASN A 86 10.06 -1.37 -3.76
C ASN A 86 10.63 -2.75 -3.46
N ILE A 87 9.79 -3.75 -3.18
CA ILE A 87 10.23 -5.13 -2.93
C ILE A 87 10.85 -5.74 -4.18
N VAL A 88 10.22 -5.58 -5.35
CA VAL A 88 10.74 -6.09 -6.62
C VAL A 88 12.08 -5.44 -6.95
N TYR A 89 12.17 -4.12 -6.79
CA TYR A 89 13.41 -3.38 -7.00
C TYR A 89 14.53 -3.86 -6.05
N ALA A 90 14.24 -3.97 -4.75
CA ALA A 90 15.19 -4.45 -3.75
C ALA A 90 15.65 -5.88 -4.04
N SER A 91 14.72 -6.77 -4.42
CA SER A 91 15.02 -8.15 -4.79
C SER A 91 15.93 -8.22 -6.01
N ASN A 92 15.63 -7.44 -7.06
CA ASN A 92 16.47 -7.36 -8.25
C ASN A 92 17.89 -6.85 -7.92
N HIS A 93 18.00 -5.88 -7.03
CA HIS A 93 19.29 -5.37 -6.57
C HIS A 93 20.08 -6.44 -5.80
N ILE A 94 19.45 -7.15 -4.86
CA ILE A 94 20.08 -8.26 -4.11
C ILE A 94 20.53 -9.37 -5.07
N LEU A 95 19.67 -9.77 -6.01
CA LEU A 95 19.95 -10.82 -6.99
C LEU A 95 21.11 -10.44 -7.92
N ARG A 96 21.18 -9.18 -8.39
CA ARG A 96 22.31 -8.68 -9.17
C ARG A 96 23.62 -8.71 -8.39
N ASN A 97 23.60 -8.30 -7.13
CA ASN A 97 24.79 -8.34 -6.28
C ASN A 97 25.26 -9.79 -6.04
N PHE A 98 24.33 -10.70 -5.81
CA PHE A 98 24.63 -12.13 -5.69
C PHE A 98 25.24 -12.71 -6.98
N LEU A 99 24.71 -12.31 -8.15
CA LEU A 99 25.27 -12.71 -9.44
C LEU A 99 26.72 -12.23 -9.60
N LEU A 100 26.99 -10.97 -9.26
CA LEU A 100 28.35 -10.42 -9.29
C LEU A 100 29.30 -11.18 -8.34
N GLN A 101 28.86 -11.49 -7.12
CA GLN A 101 29.65 -12.29 -6.17
C GLN A 101 29.94 -13.70 -6.71
N SER A 102 28.96 -14.31 -7.37
CA SER A 102 29.13 -15.64 -7.98
C SER A 102 30.11 -15.60 -9.15
N GLN A 103 30.08 -14.55 -9.97
CA GLN A 103 31.06 -14.34 -11.04
C GLN A 103 32.48 -14.13 -10.51
N ILE A 104 32.65 -13.40 -9.41
CA ILE A 104 33.97 -13.26 -8.75
C ILE A 104 34.47 -14.63 -8.26
N LEU A 105 33.60 -15.43 -7.64
CA LEU A 105 33.95 -16.77 -7.17
C LEU A 105 34.34 -17.70 -8.32
N LYS A 106 33.72 -17.54 -9.50
CA LYS A 106 34.10 -18.24 -10.72
C LYS A 106 35.53 -17.87 -11.12
N ILE A 107 35.86 -16.58 -11.19
CA ILE A 107 37.20 -16.10 -11.57
C ILE A 107 38.27 -16.71 -10.65
N GLU A 108 38.03 -16.70 -9.34
CA GLU A 108 38.93 -17.30 -8.35
C GLU A 108 39.10 -18.83 -8.55
N ALA A 109 38.01 -19.52 -8.90
CA ALA A 109 38.05 -20.95 -9.20
C ALA A 109 38.78 -21.27 -10.52
N GLU A 110 38.70 -20.40 -11.52
CA GLU A 110 39.40 -20.53 -12.81
C GLU A 110 40.91 -20.29 -12.67
N GLU A 111 41.33 -19.37 -11.80
CA GLU A 111 42.74 -19.11 -11.50
C GLU A 111 43.39 -20.25 -10.69
N ASN A 112 42.58 -21.12 -10.06
CA ASN A 112 43.06 -22.23 -9.25
C ASN A 112 43.19 -23.53 -10.07
N SER A 113 44.44 -23.91 -10.39
CA SER A 113 44.74 -25.09 -11.21
C SER A 113 44.29 -26.44 -10.62
N SER A 114 43.91 -26.46 -9.34
CA SER A 114 43.41 -27.65 -8.64
C SER A 114 41.90 -27.87 -8.79
N PHE A 115 41.16 -26.90 -9.35
CA PHE A 115 39.72 -26.96 -9.49
C PHE A 115 39.29 -27.72 -10.76
N ASN A 116 38.22 -28.51 -10.66
CA ASN A 116 37.70 -29.27 -11.81
C ASN A 116 37.03 -28.34 -12.83
N LYS A 117 37.59 -28.27 -14.04
CA LYS A 117 37.08 -27.44 -15.15
C LYS A 117 35.65 -27.77 -15.56
N GLU A 118 35.23 -29.02 -15.47
CA GLU A 118 33.86 -29.44 -15.81
C GLU A 118 32.83 -28.85 -14.83
N VAL A 119 33.22 -28.70 -13.56
CA VAL A 119 32.38 -28.05 -12.53
C VAL A 119 32.28 -26.55 -12.80
N ILE A 120 33.37 -25.91 -13.26
CA ILE A 120 33.38 -24.50 -13.64
C ILE A 120 32.44 -24.25 -14.82
N GLU A 121 32.44 -25.09 -15.85
CA GLU A 121 31.52 -24.95 -17.01
C GLU A 121 30.04 -25.10 -16.62
N ILE A 122 29.72 -26.02 -15.71
CA ILE A 122 28.36 -26.18 -15.18
C ILE A 122 27.96 -24.93 -14.38
N PHE A 123 28.88 -24.42 -13.55
CA PHE A 123 28.66 -23.20 -12.77
C PHE A 123 28.41 -21.99 -13.68
N ASP A 124 29.12 -21.90 -14.80
CA ASP A 124 28.96 -20.82 -15.78
C ASP A 124 27.58 -20.84 -16.44
N LYS A 125 27.08 -22.02 -16.81
CA LYS A 125 25.71 -22.20 -17.30
C LYS A 125 24.68 -21.77 -16.25
N CYS A 126 24.90 -22.11 -14.99
CA CYS A 126 24.01 -21.71 -13.90
C CYS A 126 23.99 -20.18 -13.69
N ILE A 127 25.14 -19.50 -13.78
CA ILE A 127 25.23 -18.03 -13.71
C ILE A 127 24.45 -17.40 -14.86
N LEU A 128 24.63 -17.90 -16.09
CA LEU A 128 23.99 -17.37 -17.28
C LEU A 128 22.47 -17.57 -17.25
N ASP A 129 22.00 -18.72 -16.77
CA ASP A 129 20.58 -18.98 -16.54
C ASP A 129 20.00 -18.08 -15.44
N ALA A 130 20.73 -17.85 -14.35
CA ALA A 130 20.31 -16.96 -13.29
C ALA A 130 20.22 -15.50 -13.78
N GLU A 131 21.19 -15.04 -14.56
CA GLU A 131 21.17 -13.70 -15.18
C GLU A 131 19.94 -13.50 -16.07
N ASN A 132 19.64 -14.47 -16.92
CA ASN A 132 18.45 -14.46 -17.78
C ASN A 132 17.15 -14.43 -16.97
N GLN A 133 17.08 -15.17 -15.86
CA GLN A 133 15.91 -15.15 -14.97
C GLN A 133 15.75 -13.80 -14.26
N ILE A 134 16.85 -13.19 -13.80
CA ILE A 134 16.84 -11.86 -13.17
C ILE A 134 16.37 -10.80 -14.17
N ILE A 135 16.84 -10.85 -15.42
CA ILE A 135 16.39 -9.94 -16.49
C ILE A 135 14.89 -10.09 -16.73
N LYS A 136 14.37 -11.33 -16.81
CA LYS A 136 12.93 -11.60 -16.93
C LYS A 136 12.15 -11.04 -15.73
N LEU A 137 12.66 -11.23 -14.52
CA LEU A 137 12.05 -10.72 -13.29
C LEU A 137 12.03 -9.17 -13.24
N SER A 138 13.08 -8.52 -13.76
CA SER A 138 13.16 -7.06 -13.85
C SER A 138 12.24 -6.43 -14.89
N LYS A 139 11.82 -7.20 -15.89
CA LYS A 139 10.89 -6.76 -16.94
C LYS A 139 9.42 -6.90 -16.54
N LEU A 140 9.11 -7.65 -15.48
CA LEU A 140 7.76 -7.76 -14.92
C LEU A 140 7.39 -6.44 -14.23
N LYS A 141 6.86 -5.50 -15.03
CA LYS A 141 6.43 -4.18 -14.59
C LYS A 141 5.12 -4.24 -13.79
N SER A 142 4.33 -5.30 -13.95
CA SER A 142 3.19 -5.67 -13.13
C SER A 142 3.09 -7.20 -13.13
N LEU A 143 2.91 -7.81 -11.96
CA LEU A 143 2.34 -9.15 -11.88
C LEU A 143 0.84 -8.95 -11.94
N GLU A 144 0.26 -8.98 -13.14
CA GLU A 144 -1.19 -9.13 -13.23
C GLU A 144 -1.53 -10.51 -12.65
N GLU A 145 -2.62 -10.61 -11.88
CA GLU A 145 -2.98 -11.87 -11.19
C GLU A 145 -3.07 -13.06 -12.15
N GLU A 146 -3.34 -12.79 -13.43
CA GLU A 146 -3.34 -13.75 -14.54
C GLU A 146 -1.95 -14.35 -14.83
N ASP A 147 -0.87 -13.57 -14.74
CA ASP A 147 0.50 -14.04 -14.97
C ASP A 147 0.98 -14.99 -13.85
N ILE A 148 0.61 -14.69 -12.60
CA ILE A 148 0.88 -15.57 -11.46
C ILE A 148 0.16 -16.90 -11.66
N PHE A 149 -1.11 -16.87 -12.05
CA PHE A 149 -1.91 -18.08 -12.25
C PHE A 149 -1.40 -18.94 -13.41
N ASN A 150 -0.94 -18.31 -14.49
CA ASN A 150 -0.36 -18.99 -15.64
C ASN A 150 1.01 -19.63 -15.32
N SER A 151 1.84 -18.97 -14.51
CA SER A 151 3.14 -19.52 -14.10
C SER A 151 3.03 -20.77 -13.23
N ILE A 152 1.99 -20.88 -12.40
CA ILE A 152 1.73 -22.06 -11.55
C ILE A 152 1.21 -23.24 -12.38
N LYS A 153 0.44 -22.98 -13.44
CA LYS A 153 -0.09 -24.02 -14.35
C LYS A 153 1.03 -24.77 -15.09
N ILE A 154 2.05 -24.07 -15.55
CA ILE A 154 3.18 -24.64 -16.31
C ILE A 154 4.00 -25.63 -15.48
N LYS A 155 4.10 -25.43 -14.15
CA LYS A 155 4.85 -26.35 -13.27
C LYS A 155 4.15 -27.69 -13.06
N LYS A 156 2.83 -27.76 -13.28
CA LYS A 156 2.03 -28.99 -13.12
C LYS A 156 2.15 -29.97 -14.30
N THR A 157 2.70 -29.52 -15.43
CA THR A 157 2.82 -30.31 -16.67
C THR A 157 4.23 -30.82 -16.95
N LEU A 158 5.21 -30.57 -16.07
CA LEU A 158 6.53 -31.17 -16.21
C LEU A 158 6.46 -32.68 -15.93
N PRO A 159 6.97 -33.54 -16.83
CA PRO A 159 7.02 -34.96 -16.59
C PRO A 159 7.86 -35.25 -15.34
N LYS A 160 7.34 -36.14 -14.49
CA LYS A 160 8.00 -36.62 -13.28
C LYS A 160 9.43 -37.07 -13.63
N PRO A 161 10.48 -36.58 -12.94
CA PRO A 161 11.83 -37.04 -13.21
C PRO A 161 11.89 -38.57 -13.05
N PRO A 162 12.64 -39.28 -13.92
CA PRO A 162 12.79 -40.72 -13.81
C PRO A 162 13.34 -41.06 -12.41
N ILE A 163 12.77 -42.14 -11.87
CA ILE A 163 12.95 -42.65 -10.51
C ILE A 163 14.41 -42.56 -10.08
N ALA A 164 14.65 -41.90 -8.95
CA ALA A 164 15.96 -41.82 -8.31
C ALA A 164 16.58 -43.22 -8.16
N VAL A 165 17.77 -43.40 -8.74
CA VAL A 165 18.64 -44.54 -8.47
C VAL A 165 18.87 -44.60 -6.96
N LYS A 166 18.55 -45.74 -6.33
CA LYS A 166 18.79 -45.98 -4.91
C LYS A 166 20.29 -45.80 -4.64
N THR A 167 20.67 -44.71 -3.99
CA THR A 167 21.99 -44.60 -3.35
C THR A 167 22.06 -45.61 -2.21
N PRO A 168 23.09 -46.48 -2.15
CA PRO A 168 23.29 -47.35 -1.00
C PRO A 168 23.62 -46.48 0.22
N VAL A 169 22.93 -46.78 1.32
CA VAL A 169 23.19 -46.18 2.63
C VAL A 169 24.60 -46.60 3.04
N LEU A 170 25.54 -45.66 3.06
CA LEU A 170 26.83 -45.88 3.69
C LEU A 170 26.59 -45.90 5.20
N ASN A 171 26.68 -47.08 5.81
CA ASN A 171 26.69 -47.20 7.26
C ASN A 171 27.92 -46.48 7.80
N SER A 172 27.69 -45.52 8.70
CA SER A 172 28.71 -44.86 9.48
C SER A 172 29.33 -45.85 10.49
N PHE A 173 30.63 -46.11 10.33
CA PHE A 173 31.57 -46.42 11.39
C PHE A 173 32.91 -45.77 11.05
#